data_AF-A0A9P0QIF0-F1
#
_entry.id   AF-A0A9P0QIF0-F1
#
_cell.length_a   1.000
_cell.length_b   1.000
_cell.length_c   1.000
_cell.angle_alpha   90.00
_cell.angle_beta   90.00
_cell.angle_gamma   90.00
#
_symmetry.space_group_name_H-M   'P 1'
#
loop_
_entity.id
_entity.type
_entity.pdbx_description
1 polymer ?
#
loop_
_entity_poly.entity_id
_entity_poly.type
_entity_poly.pdbx_seq_one_letter_code
_entity_poly.pdbx_strand_id
1 'polypeptide(L)' 'MKVLLSVFAVVTIMALFVFAEEEEVKPRIFRGFDSDPEPPCNNTECLETCRNHSAIFGLCFLGQCYCVRW' A
#
# COMPACT_ATOMS: atom_id res chain seq x y z
N MET A 1 -37.69 26.61 -10.66
CA MET A 1 -36.27 27.03 -10.73
C MET A 1 -35.48 26.65 -9.49
N LYS A 2 -35.94 26.96 -8.26
CA LYS A 2 -35.25 26.62 -6.99
C LYS A 2 -34.98 25.11 -6.77
N VAL A 3 -35.91 24.24 -7.18
CA VAL A 3 -35.77 22.78 -7.05
C VAL A 3 -34.74 22.18 -8.02
N LEU A 4 -34.58 22.77 -9.22
CA LEU A 4 -33.54 22.32 -10.14
C LEU A 4 -32.14 22.63 -9.60
N LEU A 5 -31.97 23.78 -8.95
CA LEU A 5 -30.69 24.18 -8.36
C LEU A 5 -30.29 23.27 -7.20
N SER A 6 -31.24 22.85 -6.36
CA SER A 6 -30.95 21.91 -5.27
C SER A 6 -30.56 20.53 -5.79
N VAL A 7 -31.23 20.03 -6.84
CA VAL A 7 -30.88 18.74 -7.45
C VAL A 7 -29.48 18.79 -8.06
N PHE A 8 -29.16 19.88 -8.77
CA PHE A 8 -27.82 20.05 -9.36
C PHE A 8 -26.72 20.13 -8.29
N ALA A 9 -26.98 20.83 -7.18
CA ALA A 9 -26.06 20.89 -6.04
C ALA A 9 -25.82 19.50 -5.41
N VAL A 10 -26.86 18.70 -5.23
CA VAL A 10 -26.71 17.34 -4.66
C VAL A 10 -25.92 16.43 -5.61
N VAL A 11 -26.20 16.46 -6.92
CA VAL A 11 -25.48 15.64 -7.91
C VAL A 11 -24.00 16.02 -8.00
N THR A 12 -23.69 17.31 -7.99
CA THR A 12 -22.30 17.80 -8.02
C THR A 12 -21.52 17.42 -6.76
N ILE A 13 -22.15 17.52 -5.59
CA ILE A 13 -21.56 17.10 -4.32
C ILE A 13 -21.28 15.58 -4.33
N MET A 14 -22.24 14.76 -4.75
CA MET A 14 -22.05 13.30 -4.84
C MET A 14 -20.94 12.92 -5.82
N ALA A 15 -20.83 13.60 -6.96
CA ALA A 15 -19.75 13.37 -7.90
C ALA A 15 -18.37 13.68 -7.28
N LEU A 16 -18.25 14.78 -6.52
CA LEU A 16 -17.00 15.12 -5.83
C LEU A 16 -16.58 14.05 -4.82
N PHE A 17 -17.53 13.47 -4.08
CA PHE A 17 -17.23 12.36 -3.16
C PHE A 17 -16.77 11.10 -3.89
N VAL A 18 -17.38 10.74 -5.03
CA VAL A 18 -16.96 9.58 -5.84
C VAL A 18 -15.53 9.74 -6.37
N PHE A 19 -15.14 10.94 -6.79
CA PHE A 19 -13.76 11.18 -7.26
C PHE A 19 -12.73 11.28 -6.12
N ALA A 20 -13.15 11.48 -4.87
CA ALA A 20 -12.25 11.59 -3.73
C ALA A 20 -11.88 10.23 -3.12
N GLU A 21 -12.49 9.14 -3.56
CA GLU A 21 -12.35 7.79 -2.99
C GLU A 21 -11.51 6.87 -3.90
N GLU A 22 -10.34 7.33 -4.33
CA GLU A 22 -9.32 6.46 -4.94
C GLU A 22 -7.93 6.88 -4.44
N GLU A 23 -7.58 6.49 -3.23
CA GLU A 23 -6.20 6.09 -2.90
C GLU A 23 -6.26 4.97 -1.85
N GLU A 24 -6.66 3.77 -2.28
CA GLU A 24 -6.20 2.57 -1.59
C GLU A 24 -4.68 2.49 -1.77
N VAL A 25 -3.93 3.02 -0.81
CA VAL A 25 -2.47 2.84 -0.69
C VAL A 25 -2.19 1.36 -0.49
N LYS A 26 -2.12 0.61 -1.59
CA LYS A 26 -1.75 -0.80 -1.57
C LYS A 26 -0.25 -0.89 -1.34
N PRO A 27 0.23 -1.43 -0.20
CA PRO A 27 1.66 -1.56 0.02
C PRO A 27 2.25 -2.44 -1.09
N ARG A 28 3.18 -1.87 -1.87
CA ARG A 28 3.92 -2.59 -2.89
C ARG A 28 4.91 -3.54 -2.22
N ILE A 29 4.44 -4.75 -1.93
CA ILE A 29 5.27 -5.87 -1.48
C ILE A 29 6.09 -6.37 -2.68
N PHE A 30 7.41 -6.20 -2.63
CA PHE A 30 8.34 -6.82 -3.59
C PHE A 30 8.76 -8.21 -3.07
N ARG A 31 8.52 -9.27 -3.86
CA ARG A 31 9.05 -10.63 -3.62
C ARG A 31 10.43 -10.76 -4.27
N GLY A 32 11.46 -11.09 -3.49
CA GLY A 32 12.61 -11.83 -3.99
C GLY A 32 12.28 -13.32 -3.89
N PHE A 33 12.40 -14.06 -4.99
CA PHE A 33 12.08 -15.48 -5.06
C PHE A 33 13.38 -16.23 -5.33
N ASP A 34 14.03 -16.72 -4.29
CA ASP A 34 15.04 -17.76 -4.40
C ASP A 34 14.69 -18.88 -3.43
N SER A 35 14.93 -20.11 -3.89
CA SER A 35 14.33 -21.33 -3.38
C SER A 35 15.40 -22.20 -2.73
N ASP A 36 15.49 -22.16 -1.41
CA ASP A 36 16.20 -23.14 -0.58
C ASP A 36 15.56 -23.12 0.82
N PRO A 37 15.70 -24.17 1.66
CA PRO A 37 15.26 -24.11 3.05
C PRO A 37 16.16 -23.13 3.82
N GLU A 38 15.88 -21.84 3.64
CA GLU A 38 16.63 -20.75 4.25
C GLU A 38 16.48 -20.80 5.78
N PRO A 39 17.54 -20.39 6.53
CA PRO A 39 17.45 -20.17 7.97
C PRO A 39 16.26 -19.27 8.30
N PRO A 40 15.69 -19.33 9.52
CA PRO A 40 14.52 -18.54 9.87
C PRO A 40 14.81 -17.07 9.57
N CYS A 41 14.06 -16.51 8.61
CA CYS A 41 14.19 -15.13 8.16
C CYS A 41 14.43 -14.20 9.36
N ASN A 42 15.61 -13.57 9.39
CA ASN A 42 16.00 -12.67 10.45
C ASN A 42 15.45 -11.27 10.17
N ASN A 43 14.56 -10.79 11.05
CA ASN A 43 13.94 -9.47 10.90
C ASN A 43 14.98 -8.35 10.77
N THR A 44 16.11 -8.44 11.46
CA THR A 44 17.14 -7.40 11.43
C THR A 44 17.84 -7.34 10.07
N GLU A 45 18.20 -8.50 9.52
CA GLU A 45 18.84 -8.62 8.20
C GLU A 45 17.87 -8.25 7.07
N CYS A 46 16.60 -8.65 7.21
CA CYS A 46 15.52 -8.26 6.31
C CYS A 46 15.33 -6.74 6.31
N LEU A 47 15.30 -6.11 7.48
CA LEU A 47 15.17 -4.66 7.61
C LEU A 47 16.35 -3.92 6.98
N GLU A 48 17.60 -4.36 7.23
CA GLU A 48 18.78 -3.74 6.64
C GLU A 48 18.79 -3.85 5.12
N THR A 49 18.47 -5.03 4.58
CA THR A 49 18.35 -5.27 3.15
C THR A 49 17.28 -4.37 2.53
N CYS A 50 16.08 -4.36 3.12
CA CYS A 50 14.98 -3.50 2.68
C CYS A 50 15.36 -2.01 2.73
N ARG A 51 16.07 -1.58 3.77
CA ARG A 51 16.53 -0.19 3.90
C ARG A 51 17.54 0.17 2.82
N ASN A 52 18.46 -0.73 2.48
CA ASN A 52 19.42 -0.52 1.38
C ASN A 52 18.69 -0.31 0.05
N HIS A 53 17.53 -0.96 -0.12
CA HIS A 53 16.74 -0.76 -1.31
C HIS A 53 15.99 0.57 -1.34
N SER A 54 15.82 1.33 -0.23
CA SER A 54 14.90 2.49 -0.06
C SER A 54 13.52 2.15 0.51
N ALA A 55 13.35 0.97 1.10
CA ALA A 55 12.16 0.66 1.87
C ALA A 55 12.24 1.25 3.28
N ILE A 56 11.08 1.63 3.83
CA ILE A 56 10.96 2.22 5.15
C ILE A 56 10.97 1.13 6.22
N PHE A 57 10.52 -0.08 5.86
CA PHE A 57 10.44 -1.21 6.74
C PHE A 57 10.66 -2.53 6.02
N GLY A 58 11.15 -3.54 6.75
CA GLY A 58 11.28 -4.92 6.32
C GLY A 58 10.73 -5.84 7.39
N LEU A 59 9.92 -6.83 7.02
CA LEU A 59 9.34 -7.81 7.94
C LEU A 59 9.52 -9.24 7.45
N CYS A 60 9.90 -10.13 8.36
CA CYS A 60 9.93 -11.54 8.11
C CYS A 60 8.57 -12.17 8.41
N PHE A 61 7.94 -12.74 7.40
CA PHE A 61 6.65 -13.43 7.53
C PHE A 61 6.71 -14.77 6.80
N LEU A 62 6.40 -15.86 7.51
CA LEU A 62 6.47 -17.23 6.99
C LEU A 62 7.81 -17.58 6.33
N GLY A 63 8.92 -17.12 6.92
CA GLY A 63 10.27 -17.37 6.39
C GLY A 63 10.66 -16.50 5.20
N GLN A 64 9.83 -15.52 4.82
CA GLN A 64 10.11 -14.61 3.71
C GLN A 64 10.27 -13.18 4.19
N CYS A 65 11.19 -12.43 3.58
CA CYS A 65 11.40 -11.02 3.85
C CYS A 65 10.49 -10.16 2.95
N TYR A 66 9.74 -9.25 3.56
CA TYR A 66 8.80 -8.35 2.91
C TYR A 66 9.22 -6.91 3.14
N CYS A 67 9.53 -6.19 2.06
CA CYS A 67 9.86 -4.76 2.13
C CYS A 67 8.63 -3.90 1.90
N VAL A 68 8.40 -2.91 2.77
CA VAL A 68 7.29 -1.95 2.67
C VAL A 68 7.84 -0.57 2.31
N ARG A 69 7.33 -0.02 1.20
CA ARG A 69 7.54 1.36 0.75
C ARG A 69 6.22 2.13 0.77
N TRP A 70 6.31 3.43 1.02
CA TRP A 70 5.22 4.39 0.85
C TRP A 70 5.20 4.91 -0.58
#